data_AF-A0A6H1ZH10-F1
#
_entry.id   AF-A0A6H1ZH10-F1
#
_cell.length_a   1.000
_cell.length_b   1.000
_cell.length_c   1.000
_cell.angle_alpha   90.00
_cell.angle_beta   90.00
_cell.angle_gamma   90.00
#
_symmetry.space_group_name_H-M   'P 1'
#
loop_
_entity.id
_entity.type
_entity.pdbx_description
1 polymer ?
#
loop_
_entity_poly.entity_id
_entity_poly.type
_entity_poly.pdbx_seq_one_letter_code
_entity_poly.pdbx_strand_id
1 'polypeptide(L)'
;MKIRFVWNGIKIDGKLHRAWYSTSKLINSPEGTITIYSKEYYPGIPEIEGLQVQNDSDGMTDYFEKDRIRVEPSNSHYSAVVEAVKKQETHNLKVYGKLFN
;
A
#
# COMPACT_ATOMS: atom_id res chain seq x y z
N MET A 1 16.04 -6.31 8.27
CA MET A 1 14.94 -6.55 7.31
C MET A 1 15.15 -5.70 6.08
N LYS A 2 15.20 -6.28 4.87
CA LYS A 2 15.39 -5.52 3.63
C LYS A 2 14.03 -5.24 2.99
N ILE A 3 13.53 -4.02 3.17
CA ILE A 3 12.22 -3.58 2.65
C ILE A 3 12.42 -2.85 1.33
N ARG A 4 11.61 -3.18 0.33
CA ARG A 4 11.54 -2.47 -0.95
C ARG A 4 10.10 -2.30 -1.40
N PHE A 5 9.68 -1.07 -1.59
CA PHE A 5 8.38 -0.74 -2.18
C PHE A 5 8.48 -0.87 -3.71
N VAL A 6 7.59 -1.64 -4.30
CA VAL A 6 7.51 -1.89 -5.75
C VAL A 6 6.09 -1.60 -6.23
N TRP A 7 5.91 -1.36 -7.54
CA TRP A 7 4.62 -0.94 -8.09
C TRP A 7 3.45 -1.89 -7.78
N ASN A 8 3.71 -3.17 -7.51
CA ASN A 8 2.71 -4.20 -7.22
C ASN A 8 2.69 -4.66 -5.75
N GLY A 9 3.39 -3.95 -4.85
CA GLY A 9 3.35 -4.23 -3.43
C GLY A 9 4.66 -4.01 -2.69
N ILE A 10 4.85 -4.72 -1.58
CA ILE A 10 5.99 -4.55 -0.68
C ILE A 10 6.83 -5.82 -0.73
N LYS A 11 8.13 -5.69 -1.05
CA LYS A 11 9.09 -6.79 -0.96
C LYS A 11 9.80 -6.73 0.39
N ILE A 12 9.66 -7.79 1.17
CA ILE A 12 10.31 -7.96 2.48
C ILE A 12 11.16 -9.22 2.39
N ASP A 13 12.48 -9.07 2.55
CA ASP A 13 13.45 -10.17 2.51
C ASP A 13 13.32 -11.08 1.27
N GLY A 14 12.90 -10.48 0.14
CA GLY A 14 12.73 -11.18 -1.15
C GLY A 14 11.31 -11.70 -1.41
N LYS A 15 10.46 -11.82 -0.39
CA LYS A 15 9.04 -12.19 -0.54
C LYS A 15 8.21 -10.97 -0.93
N LEU A 16 7.34 -11.13 -1.94
CA LEU A 16 6.43 -10.07 -2.37
C LEU A 16 5.09 -10.20 -1.65
N HIS A 17 4.74 -9.16 -0.89
CA HIS A 17 3.42 -8.96 -0.32
C HIS A 17 2.63 -8.04 -1.25
N ARG A 18 1.58 -8.58 -1.88
CA ARG A 18 0.83 -7.85 -2.91
C ARG A 18 0.01 -6.74 -2.26
N ALA A 19 0.23 -5.52 -2.73
CA ALA A 19 -0.51 -4.35 -2.27
C ALA A 19 -0.76 -3.41 -3.45
N TRP A 20 -1.66 -2.45 -3.23
CA TRP A 20 -1.87 -1.33 -4.14
C TRP A 20 -1.83 -0.03 -3.36
N TYR A 21 -1.39 1.03 -4.04
CA TYR A 21 -1.21 2.34 -3.45
C TYR A 21 -2.36 3.27 -3.86
N SER A 22 -2.86 4.04 -2.90
CA SER A 22 -3.85 5.08 -3.07
C SER A 22 -3.31 6.42 -2.59
N THR A 23 -3.44 7.44 -3.43
CA THR A 23 -3.10 8.85 -3.14
C THR A 23 -4.34 9.70 -2.86
N SER A 24 -5.50 9.07 -2.66
CA SER A 24 -6.75 9.78 -2.37
C SER A 24 -6.64 10.60 -1.08
N LYS A 25 -7.27 11.78 -1.08
CA LYS A 25 -7.33 12.65 0.09
C LYS A 25 -8.07 11.94 1.24
N LEU A 26 -7.40 11.79 2.37
CA LEU A 26 -7.97 11.23 3.59
C LEU A 26 -8.54 12.37 4.46
N ILE A 27 -9.71 12.14 5.04
CA ILE A 27 -10.28 13.01 6.07
C ILE A 27 -9.52 12.72 7.37
N ASN A 28 -9.03 13.76 8.05
CA ASN A 28 -8.21 13.66 9.28
C ASN A 28 -6.81 13.04 9.09
N SER A 29 -6.18 13.20 7.92
CA SER A 29 -4.76 12.89 7.76
C SER A 29 -4.02 14.04 7.06
N PRO A 30 -2.71 14.19 7.26
CA PRO A 30 -1.91 15.18 6.55
C PRO A 30 -2.09 15.07 5.03
N GLU A 31 -2.08 16.21 4.35
CA GLU A 31 -2.11 16.24 2.89
C GLU A 31 -0.89 15.49 2.32
N GLY A 32 -1.12 14.68 1.28
CA GLY A 32 -0.09 13.83 0.70
C GLY A 32 0.07 12.47 1.38
N THR A 33 -0.70 12.14 2.42
CA THR A 33 -0.69 10.79 3.00
C THR A 33 -1.04 9.73 1.96
N ILE A 34 -0.17 8.74 1.80
CA ILE A 34 -0.38 7.62 0.87
C ILE A 34 -0.93 6.44 1.66
N THR A 35 -2.01 5.85 1.18
CA THR A 35 -2.57 4.63 1.78
C THR A 35 -2.12 3.41 0.97
N ILE A 36 -1.48 2.45 1.63
CA ILE A 36 -1.13 1.16 1.06
C ILE A 36 -2.20 0.16 1.50
N TYR A 37 -2.86 -0.48 0.56
CA TYR A 37 -3.87 -1.49 0.82
C TYR A 37 -3.35 -2.86 0.41
N SER A 38 -3.43 -3.83 1.31
CA SER A 38 -3.17 -5.22 0.99
C SER A 38 -4.16 -5.73 -0.06
N LYS A 39 -3.67 -6.55 -1.00
CA LYS A 39 -4.56 -7.29 -1.90
C LYS A 39 -5.08 -8.58 -1.26
N GLU A 40 -4.35 -9.13 -0.31
CA GLU A 40 -4.64 -10.42 0.33
C GLU A 40 -5.16 -10.20 1.76
N TYR A 41 -6.11 -11.04 2.18
CA TYR A 41 -6.58 -11.09 3.56
C TYR A 41 -5.57 -11.82 4.45
N TYR A 42 -4.92 -12.85 3.92
CA TYR A 42 -3.89 -13.63 4.61
C TYR A 42 -2.93 -14.31 3.60
N PRO A 43 -1.60 -14.32 3.83
CA PRO A 43 -0.88 -13.60 4.87
C PRO A 43 -0.84 -12.11 4.50
N GLY A 44 -1.31 -11.26 5.41
CA GLY A 44 -1.39 -9.82 5.21
C GLY A 44 -0.04 -9.12 5.06
N ILE A 45 -0.02 -7.81 5.29
CA ILE A 45 1.24 -7.05 5.29
C ILE A 45 1.94 -7.31 6.63
N PRO A 46 3.20 -7.77 6.63
CA PRO A 46 3.94 -7.96 7.87
C PRO A 46 4.12 -6.62 8.58
N GLU A 47 4.38 -6.64 9.88
CA GLU A 47 4.83 -5.46 10.59
C GLU A 47 6.13 -4.94 9.98
N ILE A 48 6.13 -3.67 9.60
CA ILE A 48 7.28 -2.99 9.02
C ILE A 48 7.68 -1.89 10.00
N GLU A 49 8.94 -1.88 10.42
CA GLU A 49 9.45 -0.87 11.34
C GLU A 49 9.20 0.55 10.81
N GLY A 50 8.57 1.37 11.66
CA GLY A 50 8.19 2.75 11.32
C GLY A 50 6.88 2.85 10.52
N LEU A 51 6.17 1.75 10.24
CA LEU A 51 4.86 1.75 9.61
C LEU A 51 3.83 1.05 10.51
N GLN A 52 2.64 1.63 10.59
CA GLN A 52 1.53 1.05 11.32
C GLN A 52 0.62 0.29 10.36
N VAL A 53 0.55 -1.03 10.53
CA VAL A 53 -0.45 -1.88 9.87
C VAL A 53 -1.76 -1.79 10.65
N GLN A 54 -2.84 -1.47 9.96
CA GLN A 54 -4.19 -1.43 10.52
C GLN A 54 -5.04 -2.51 9.85
N ASN A 55 -5.73 -3.31 10.66
CA ASN A 55 -6.75 -4.24 10.24
C ASN A 55 -7.92 -4.14 11.22
N ASP A 56 -9.08 -3.68 10.74
CA ASP A 56 -10.29 -3.49 11.55
C ASP A 56 -11.29 -4.65 11.35
N SER A 57 -10.83 -5.86 11.03
CA SER A 57 -11.68 -7.05 10.97
C SER A 57 -12.34 -7.29 12.32
N ASP A 58 -13.65 -7.59 12.32
CA ASP A 58 -14.44 -7.83 13.53
C ASP A 58 -14.79 -9.32 13.62
N GLY A 59 -14.12 -10.03 14.54
CA GLY A 59 -14.33 -11.46 14.75
C GLY A 59 -15.67 -11.86 15.38
N MET A 60 -16.50 -10.89 15.82
CA MET A 60 -17.87 -11.13 16.27
C MET A 60 -18.89 -11.10 15.11
N THR A 61 -18.44 -10.75 13.91
CA THR A 61 -19.24 -10.71 12.68
C THR A 61 -18.51 -11.43 11.53
N ASP A 62 -19.18 -11.62 10.38
CA ASP A 62 -18.54 -12.14 9.16
C ASP A 62 -17.77 -11.03 8.38
N TYR A 63 -17.39 -9.94 9.06
CA TYR A 63 -16.73 -8.79 8.45
C TYR A 63 -15.21 -8.91 8.51
N PHE A 64 -14.60 -9.12 7.34
CA PHE A 64 -13.15 -9.16 7.17
C PHE A 64 -12.65 -7.98 6.35
N GLU A 65 -11.74 -7.20 6.92
CA GLU A 65 -10.99 -6.16 6.21
C GLU A 65 -9.61 -6.66 5.79
N LYS A 66 -9.08 -6.01 4.75
CA LYS A 66 -7.69 -6.17 4.34
C LYS A 66 -6.82 -5.18 5.08
N ASP A 67 -5.59 -5.57 5.36
CA ASP A 67 -4.62 -4.69 5.98
C ASP A 67 -4.43 -3.40 5.18
N ARG A 68 -4.30 -2.29 5.90
CA ARG A 68 -3.95 -0.99 5.34
C ARG A 68 -2.84 -0.34 6.14
N ILE A 69 -1.98 0.41 5.47
CA ILE A 69 -0.95 1.24 6.08
C ILE A 69 -1.15 2.67 5.59
N ARG A 70 -1.12 3.64 6.50
CA ARG A 70 -1.06 5.07 6.15
C ARG A 70 0.38 5.54 6.28
N VAL A 71 0.93 6.05 5.18
CA VAL A 71 2.30 6.58 5.13
C VAL A 71 2.21 8.09 5.00
N GLU A 72 2.49 8.78 6.10
CA GLU A 72 2.54 10.23 6.13
C GLU A 72 3.79 10.78 5.43
N PRO A 73 3.75 12.02 4.92
CA PRO A 73 4.92 12.67 4.30
C PRO A 73 6.15 12.78 5.21
N SER A 74 5.94 12.81 6.52
CA SER A 74 6.99 12.85 7.56
C SER A 74 7.72 11.52 7.74
N ASN A 75 7.18 10.41 7.19
CA ASN A 75 7.71 9.07 7.40
C ASN A 75 9.01 8.82 6.61
N SER A 76 9.97 8.12 7.19
CA SER A 76 11.24 7.78 6.53
C SER A 76 11.08 6.96 5.25
N HIS A 77 10.00 6.19 5.14
CA HIS A 77 9.70 5.36 3.97
C HIS A 77 8.91 6.11 2.88
N TYR A 78 8.48 7.34 3.13
CA TYR A 78 7.58 8.08 2.25
C TYR A 78 8.13 8.26 0.83
N SER A 79 9.41 8.63 0.69
CA SER A 79 10.06 8.81 -0.62
C SER A 79 10.04 7.52 -1.46
N ALA A 80 10.34 6.38 -0.84
CA ALA A 80 10.32 5.08 -1.50
C ALA A 80 8.90 4.65 -1.91
N VAL A 81 7.89 5.00 -1.10
CA VAL A 81 6.48 4.75 -1.41
C VAL A 81 6.02 5.62 -2.58
N VAL A 82 6.40 6.90 -2.63
CA VAL A 82 6.13 7.80 -3.76
C VAL A 82 6.70 7.25 -5.07
N GLU A 83 7.92 6.71 -5.06
CA GLU A 83 8.48 6.06 -6.25
C GLU A 83 7.68 4.83 -6.69
N ALA A 84 7.20 4.03 -5.74
CA ALA A 84 6.36 2.87 -6.03
C ALA A 84 5.01 3.29 -6.63
N VAL A 85 4.39 4.35 -6.10
CA VAL A 85 3.17 4.97 -6.65
C VAL A 85 3.37 5.40 -8.10
N LYS A 86 4.42 6.17 -8.41
CA LYS A 86 4.72 6.60 -9.78
C LYS A 86 4.87 5.43 -10.74
N LYS A 87 5.53 4.35 -10.30
CA LYS A 87 5.67 3.11 -11.09
C LYS A 87 4.32 2.40 -11.26
N GLN A 88 3.45 2.40 -10.24
CA GLN A 88 2.08 1.88 -10.34
C GLN A 88 1.25 2.67 -11.35
N GLU A 89 1.27 4.00 -11.28
CA GLU A 89 0.57 4.87 -12.22
C GLU A 89 1.07 4.65 -13.65
N THR A 90 2.38 4.57 -13.86
CA THR A 90 2.98 4.27 -15.16
C THR A 90 2.51 2.91 -15.70
N HIS A 91 2.43 1.90 -14.83
CA HIS A 91 1.91 0.58 -15.20
C HIS A 91 0.42 0.65 -15.57
N ASN A 92 -0.38 1.31 -14.75
CA ASN A 92 -1.82 1.47 -14.96
C ASN A 92 -2.10 2.22 -16.27
N LEU A 93 -1.38 3.30 -16.56
CA LEU A 93 -1.50 4.04 -17.82
C LEU A 93 -1.18 3.16 -19.04
N LYS A 94 -0.19 2.27 -18.95
CA LYS A 94 0.12 1.33 -20.04
C LYS A 94 -0.98 0.28 -20.24
N VAL A 95 -1.56 -0.22 -19.16
CA VAL A 95 -2.61 -1.25 -19.20
C VAL A 95 -3.92 -0.65 -19.69
N TYR A 96 -4.39 0.42 -19.04
CA TYR A 96 -5.67 1.05 -19.36
C TYR A 96 -5.60 1.93 -20.61
N GLY A 97 -4.47 2.58 -20.90
CA GLY A 97 -4.29 3.32 -22.15
C GLY A 97 -4.34 2.44 -23.41
N LYS A 98 -4.09 1.13 -23.28
CA LYS A 98 -4.30 0.13 -24.33
C LYS A 98 -5.74 -0.36 -24.46
N LEU A 99 -6.58 -0.18 -23.44
CA LEU A 99 -7.97 -0.61 -23.43
C LEU A 99 -8.92 0.37 -24.13
N PHE A 100 -8.46 1.61 -24.36
CA PHE A 100 -9.23 2.68 -24.99
C PHE A 100 -8.68 3.13 -26.36
N ASN A 101 -7.76 2.36 -26.95
CA ASN A 101 -7.29 2.51 -28.33
C ASN A 101 -7.55 1.22 -29.10
#